data_AF-A0A2V8JX37-F1
#
_entry.id   AF-A0A2V8JX37-F1
#
_cell.length_a   1.000
_cell.length_b   1.000
_cell.length_c   1.000
_cell.angle_alpha   90.00
_cell.angle_beta   90.00
_cell.angle_gamma   90.00
#
_symmetry.space_group_name_H-M   'P 1'
#
loop_
_entity.id
_entity.type
_entity.pdbx_description
1 polymer ?
#
loop_
_entity_poly.entity_id
_entity_poly.type
_entity_poly.pdbx_seq_one_letter_code
_entity_poly.pdbx_strand_id
1 'polypeptide(L)'
;RALDLHDDDPVGRELSAARERALRAGLATFEHDRSPVADTIREEFTTRLVPARRGRVGARHSAHAAIHHAALQAARQAVLAMRANDEIGDDAFHLMEEELDRLEMAAGSEPE
;
A
#
# COMPACT_ATOMS: atom_id res chain seq x y z
N ARG A 1 1.42 -31.04 -30.13
CA ARG A 1 0.26 -30.64 -29.29
C ARG A 1 0.82 -29.60 -28.33
N ALA A 2 0.69 -28.31 -28.66
CA ALA A 2 1.20 -27.21 -27.84
C ALA A 2 0.05 -26.70 -26.97
N LEU A 3 0.27 -26.63 -25.67
CA LEU A 3 -0.62 -25.91 -24.76
C LEU A 3 -0.25 -24.44 -24.89
N ASP A 4 -1.12 -23.69 -25.56
CA ASP A 4 -1.03 -22.22 -25.66
C ASP A 4 -1.53 -21.64 -24.33
N LEU A 5 -0.67 -21.70 -23.31
CA LEU A 5 -0.86 -20.97 -22.07
C LEU A 5 -0.38 -19.54 -22.33
N HIS A 6 -1.30 -18.68 -22.73
CA HIS A 6 -1.11 -17.25 -22.48
C HIS A 6 -1.11 -17.11 -20.96
N ASP A 7 0.09 -17.09 -20.38
CA ASP A 7 0.34 -16.87 -18.97
C ASP A 7 0.07 -15.39 -18.69
N ASP A 8 -1.21 -15.06 -18.66
CA ASP A 8 -1.75 -13.72 -18.71
C ASP A 8 -1.67 -13.04 -17.33
N ASP A 9 -0.52 -13.19 -16.64
CA ASP A 9 -0.19 -12.80 -15.24
C ASP A 9 -1.41 -12.32 -14.43
N PRO A 10 -2.38 -13.21 -14.13
CA PRO A 10 -3.64 -12.83 -13.50
C PRO A 10 -3.40 -12.26 -12.10
N VAL A 11 -2.45 -12.84 -11.37
CA VAL A 11 -2.03 -12.37 -10.04
C VAL A 11 -1.42 -10.97 -10.13
N GLY A 12 -0.56 -10.68 -11.12
CA GLY A 12 0.01 -9.34 -11.29
C GLY A 12 -1.02 -8.26 -11.61
N ARG A 13 -2.09 -8.61 -12.35
CA ARG A 13 -3.22 -7.70 -12.62
C ARG A 13 -4.01 -7.40 -11.36
N GLU A 14 -4.38 -8.45 -10.61
CA GLU A 14 -5.07 -8.32 -9.32
C GLU A 14 -4.23 -7.51 -8.34
N LEU A 15 -2.93 -7.80 -8.22
CA LEU A 15 -2.00 -7.09 -7.35
C LEU A 15 -1.91 -5.60 -7.72
N SER A 16 -1.86 -5.28 -9.01
CA SER A 16 -1.81 -3.88 -9.46
C SER A 16 -3.08 -3.12 -9.14
N ALA A 17 -4.25 -3.74 -9.35
CA ALA A 17 -5.54 -3.16 -8.98
C ALA A 17 -5.67 -2.99 -7.45
N ALA A 18 -5.24 -4.00 -6.70
CA ALA A 18 -5.29 -4.00 -5.24
C ALA A 18 -4.46 -2.87 -4.64
N ARG A 19 -3.24 -2.71 -5.15
CA ARG A 19 -2.31 -1.64 -4.79
C ARG A 19 -2.87 -0.26 -5.08
N GLU A 20 -3.47 -0.05 -6.25
CA GLU A 20 -4.09 1.24 -6.59
C GLU A 20 -5.23 1.57 -5.61
N ARG A 21 -6.08 0.59 -5.29
CA ARG A 21 -7.21 0.77 -4.40
C ARG A 21 -6.77 0.98 -2.94
N ALA A 22 -5.77 0.25 -2.49
CA ALA A 22 -5.16 0.41 -1.17
C ALA A 22 -4.51 1.80 -1.02
N LEU A 23 -3.76 2.25 -2.02
CA LEU A 23 -3.17 3.59 -2.05
C LEU A 23 -4.27 4.67 -1.96
N ARG A 24 -5.30 4.57 -2.81
CA ARG A 24 -6.43 5.51 -2.81
C ARG A 24 -7.12 5.56 -1.44
N ALA A 25 -7.37 4.40 -0.82
CA ALA A 25 -8.01 4.31 0.48
C ALA A 25 -7.16 4.97 1.59
N GLY A 26 -5.85 4.72 1.59
CA GLY A 26 -4.94 5.36 2.54
C GLY A 26 -4.91 6.88 2.41
N LEU A 27 -4.74 7.39 1.18
CA LEU A 27 -4.67 8.83 0.91
C LEU A 27 -5.99 9.57 1.22
N ALA A 28 -7.13 8.90 1.07
CA ALA A 28 -8.44 9.49 1.36
C ALA A 28 -8.60 9.89 2.84
N THR A 29 -7.88 9.22 3.77
CA THR A 29 -7.98 9.52 5.21
C THR A 29 -7.47 10.91 5.59
N PHE A 30 -6.67 11.54 4.73
CA PHE A 30 -6.09 12.87 4.95
C PHE A 30 -6.07 13.69 3.65
N GLU A 31 -7.04 13.48 2.75
CA GLU A 31 -7.05 14.10 1.41
C GLU A 31 -7.02 15.64 1.44
N HIS A 32 -7.63 16.24 2.46
CA HIS A 32 -7.71 17.69 2.63
C HIS A 32 -6.59 18.28 3.51
N ASP A 33 -5.73 17.44 4.12
CA ASP A 33 -4.66 17.89 5.00
C ASP A 33 -3.45 18.40 4.18
N ARG A 34 -3.19 19.71 4.21
CA ARG A 34 -2.08 20.35 3.48
C ARG A 34 -0.82 20.53 4.33
N SER A 35 -0.73 19.84 5.46
CA SER A 35 0.45 19.92 6.32
C SER A 35 1.66 19.23 5.67
N PRO A 36 2.90 19.67 6.00
CA PRO A 36 4.12 18.98 5.55
C PRO A 36 4.20 17.52 5.98
N VAL A 37 3.57 17.19 7.11
CA VAL A 37 3.44 15.81 7.61
C VAL A 37 2.60 14.98 6.64
N ALA A 38 1.42 15.46 6.26
CA ALA A 38 0.57 14.81 5.28
C ALA A 38 1.28 14.62 3.93
N ASP A 39 2.01 15.64 3.44
CA ASP A 39 2.78 15.53 2.19
C ASP A 39 3.85 14.43 2.25
N THR A 40 4.56 14.33 3.38
CA THR A 40 5.55 13.26 3.61
C THR A 40 4.90 11.86 3.55
N ILE A 41 3.67 11.71 4.06
CA ILE A 41 2.93 10.44 3.99
C ILE A 41 2.50 10.13 2.56
N ARG A 42 2.04 11.13 1.79
CA ARG A 42 1.67 10.94 0.37
C ARG A 42 2.85 10.41 -0.43
N GLU A 43 4.02 11.02 -0.27
CA GLU A 43 5.23 10.63 -0.97
C GLU A 43 5.66 9.21 -0.60
N GLU A 44 5.65 8.88 0.69
CA GLU A 44 5.99 7.55 1.17
C GLU A 44 5.06 6.47 0.60
N PHE A 45 3.73 6.65 0.75
CA PHE A 45 2.73 5.68 0.27
C PHE A 45 2.83 5.51 -1.24
N THR A 46 2.94 6.61 -1.99
CA THR A 46 3.08 6.56 -3.46
C THR A 46 4.36 5.84 -3.87
N THR A 47 5.50 6.13 -3.21
CA THR A 47 6.80 5.52 -3.54
C THR A 47 6.87 4.04 -3.20
N ARG A 48 6.27 3.63 -2.07
CA ARG A 48 6.39 2.26 -1.55
C ARG A 48 5.31 1.34 -2.10
N LEU A 49 4.12 1.86 -2.43
CA LEU A 49 3.08 1.09 -3.08
C LEU A 49 3.24 1.12 -4.61
N VAL A 50 3.58 2.23 -5.26
CA VAL A 50 3.81 2.24 -6.73
C VAL A 50 5.29 1.93 -7.05
N PRO A 51 5.63 0.89 -7.85
CA PRO A 51 7.03 0.48 -8.08
C PRO A 51 7.92 1.46 -8.88
N ALA A 52 7.48 2.69 -9.15
CA ALA A 52 8.26 3.67 -9.90
C ALA A 52 9.31 4.36 -9.02
N ARG A 53 10.50 3.75 -8.97
CA ARG A 53 11.77 4.21 -8.36
C ARG A 53 11.77 4.31 -6.83
N ARG A 54 12.55 3.40 -6.23
CA ARG A 54 12.96 3.40 -4.82
C ARG A 54 13.67 4.71 -4.45
N GLY A 55 12.99 5.57 -3.71
CA GLY A 55 13.59 6.66 -2.93
C GLY A 55 13.50 6.32 -1.43
N ARG A 56 14.59 6.54 -0.68
CA ARG A 56 14.58 6.47 0.78
C ARG A 56 13.99 7.77 1.33
N VAL A 57 12.80 7.69 1.91
CA VAL A 57 12.17 8.79 2.68
C VAL A 57 12.50 8.57 4.15
N GLY A 58 13.00 9.59 4.85
CA GLY A 58 13.50 9.49 6.24
C GLY A 58 12.88 10.49 7.24
N ALA A 59 12.91 10.07 8.51
CA ALA A 59 12.72 10.72 9.82
C ALA A 59 11.39 11.43 10.17
N ARG A 60 10.76 11.04 11.31
CA ARG A 60 9.37 11.39 11.69
C ARG A 60 9.12 11.68 13.19
N HIS A 61 8.23 12.63 13.46
CA HIS A 61 7.73 13.08 14.80
C HIS A 61 6.36 12.46 15.18
N SER A 62 5.93 12.53 16.44
CA SER A 62 4.72 11.87 16.98
C SER A 62 3.38 12.17 16.27
N ALA A 63 3.15 13.38 15.74
CA ALA A 63 1.95 13.69 14.94
C ALA A 63 1.89 12.89 13.63
N HIS A 64 3.06 12.47 13.15
CA HIS A 64 3.23 11.65 11.97
C HIS A 64 2.68 10.23 12.17
N ALA A 65 2.77 9.68 13.39
CA ALA A 65 2.35 8.30 13.67
C ALA A 65 0.84 8.13 13.53
N ALA A 66 0.04 9.13 13.92
CA ALA A 66 -1.42 9.04 13.87
C ALA A 66 -1.96 9.04 12.42
N ILE A 67 -1.49 9.97 11.58
CA ILE A 67 -1.90 10.04 10.17
C ILE A 67 -1.40 8.81 9.41
N HIS A 68 -0.17 8.36 9.71
CA HIS A 68 0.39 7.15 9.09
C HIS A 68 -0.40 5.90 9.45
N HIS A 69 -0.69 5.70 10.74
CA HIS A 69 -1.47 4.57 11.22
C HIS A 69 -2.88 4.59 10.61
N ALA A 70 -3.57 5.74 10.58
CA ALA A 70 -4.89 5.84 9.98
C ALA A 70 -4.88 5.49 8.48
N ALA A 71 -3.88 5.97 7.73
CA ALA A 71 -3.71 5.67 6.32
C ALA A 71 -3.44 4.18 6.07
N LEU A 72 -2.56 3.57 6.87
CA LEU A 72 -2.22 2.15 6.77
C LEU A 72 -3.44 1.27 7.09
N GLN A 73 -4.20 1.61 8.13
CA GLN A 73 -5.43 0.88 8.48
C GLN A 73 -6.46 0.97 7.36
N ALA A 74 -6.66 2.14 6.76
CA ALA A 74 -7.59 2.28 5.62
C ALA A 74 -7.14 1.46 4.39
N ALA A 75 -5.83 1.40 4.11
CA ALA A 75 -5.29 0.56 3.06
C ALA A 75 -5.55 -0.94 3.32
N ARG A 76 -5.30 -1.43 4.55
CA ARG A 76 -5.61 -2.81 4.96
C ARG A 76 -7.10 -3.13 4.82
N GLN A 77 -7.98 -2.24 5.28
CA GLN A 77 -9.42 -2.44 5.16
C GLN A 77 -9.88 -2.54 3.68
N ALA A 78 -9.26 -1.77 2.79
CA ALA A 78 -9.54 -1.88 1.36
C ALA A 78 -9.11 -3.24 0.78
N VAL A 79 -7.95 -3.75 1.17
CA VAL A 79 -7.44 -5.08 0.76
C VAL A 79 -8.33 -6.21 1.29
N LEU A 80 -8.72 -6.15 2.56
CA LEU A 80 -9.66 -7.10 3.16
C LEU A 80 -11.02 -7.09 2.45
N ALA A 81 -11.54 -5.91 2.11
CA ALA A 81 -12.80 -5.79 1.37
C ALA A 81 -12.71 -6.42 -0.03
N MET A 82 -11.60 -6.20 -0.76
CA MET A 82 -11.40 -6.84 -2.06
C MET A 82 -11.36 -8.37 -1.95
N ARG A 83 -10.68 -8.91 -0.92
CA ARG A 83 -10.63 -10.36 -0.68
C ARG A 83 -11.99 -10.94 -0.30
N ALA A 84 -12.77 -10.21 0.50
CA ALA A 84 -14.12 -10.61 0.92
C ALA A 84 -15.15 -10.57 -0.23
N ASN A 85 -14.92 -9.72 -1.22
CA ASN A 85 -15.77 -9.58 -2.41
C ASN A 85 -15.31 -10.46 -3.59
N ASP A 86 -14.31 -11.32 -3.40
CA ASP A 86 -13.66 -12.11 -4.47
C ASP A 86 -13.12 -11.26 -5.64
N GLU A 87 -12.77 -9.98 -5.38
CA GLU A 87 -12.14 -9.08 -6.35
C GLU A 87 -10.65 -9.42 -6.57
N ILE A 88 -10.01 -10.04 -5.58
CA ILE A 88 -8.63 -10.54 -5.64
C ILE A 88 -8.55 -11.96 -5.08
N GLY A 89 -7.67 -12.76 -5.68
CA GLY A 89 -7.33 -14.09 -5.21
C GLY A 89 -6.46 -14.08 -3.95
N ASP A 90 -6.24 -15.28 -3.41
CA ASP A 90 -5.45 -15.50 -2.20
C ASP A 90 -3.99 -15.04 -2.37
N ASP A 91 -3.36 -15.39 -3.49
CA ASP A 91 -1.97 -15.00 -3.78
C ASP A 91 -1.79 -13.48 -3.82
N ALA A 92 -2.70 -12.76 -4.48
CA ALA A 92 -2.68 -11.30 -4.55
C ALA A 92 -2.93 -10.66 -3.17
N PHE A 93 -3.81 -11.25 -2.36
CA PHE A 93 -4.07 -10.81 -0.99
C PHE A 93 -2.82 -10.95 -0.11
N HIS A 94 -2.16 -12.12 -0.13
CA HIS A 94 -0.95 -12.36 0.64
C HIS A 94 0.20 -11.41 0.26
N LEU A 95 0.41 -11.18 -1.04
CA LEU A 95 1.42 -10.23 -1.51
C LEU A 95 1.14 -8.78 -1.07
N MET A 96 -0.14 -8.38 -1.03
CA MET A 96 -0.54 -7.06 -0.52
C MET A 96 -0.31 -6.94 0.99
N GLU A 97 -0.64 -7.95 1.78
CA GLU A 97 -0.34 -7.96 3.22
C GLU A 97 1.16 -7.82 3.47
N GLU A 98 2.01 -8.54 2.73
CA GLU A 98 3.47 -8.40 2.80
C GLU A 98 3.99 -7.01 2.39
N GLU A 99 3.34 -6.34 1.42
CA GLU A 99 3.66 -4.96 1.04
C GLU A 99 3.31 -3.96 2.16
N LEU A 100 2.13 -4.12 2.78
CA LEU A 100 1.67 -3.26 3.86
C LEU A 100 2.47 -3.48 5.16
N ASP A 101 2.85 -4.73 5.46
CA ASP A 101 3.74 -5.04 6.59
C ASP A 101 5.13 -4.42 6.40
N ARG A 102 5.68 -4.47 5.19
CA ARG A 102 6.95 -3.77 4.87
C ARG A 102 6.82 -2.25 5.03
N LEU A 103 5.68 -1.68 4.64
CA LEU A 103 5.41 -0.25 4.81
C LEU A 103 5.37 0.14 6.29
N GLU A 104 4.73 -0.68 7.13
CA GLU A 104 4.62 -0.50 8.58
C GLU A 104 5.99 -0.61 9.28
N MET A 105 6.74 -1.66 8.99
CA MET A 105 8.08 -1.85 9.55
C MET A 105 9.01 -0.70 9.16
N ALA A 106 8.94 -0.23 7.92
CA ALA A 106 9.75 0.89 7.45
C ALA A 106 9.29 2.25 8.01
N ALA A 107 8.21 2.31 8.78
CA ALA A 107 7.80 3.47 9.56
C ALA A 107 8.16 3.35 11.06
N GLY A 108 8.28 2.12 11.59
CA GLY A 108 8.62 1.85 12.99
C GLY A 108 10.08 1.45 13.27
N SER A 109 10.87 1.10 12.26
CA SER A 109 12.24 0.58 12.41
C SER A 109 13.30 1.67 12.23
N GLU A 110 13.48 2.57 13.20
CA GLU A 110 14.75 3.29 13.43
C GLU A 110 15.03 3.43 14.94
N PRO A 111 16.30 3.33 15.37
CA PRO A 111 16.70 3.30 16.78
C PRO A 111 16.67 4.69 17.45
N GLU A 112 16.51 4.69 18.77
CA GLU A 112 16.61 5.88 19.66
C GLU A 112 17.91 6.68 19.48
#